data_AF-A0A9E4ELL2-F1
#
_entry.id   AF-A0A9E4ELL2-F1
#
_cell.length_a   1.000
_cell.length_b   1.000
_cell.length_c   1.000
_cell.angle_alpha   90.00
_cell.angle_beta   90.00
_cell.angle_gamma   90.00
#
_symmetry.space_group_name_H-M   'P 1'
#
loop_
_entity.id
_entity.type
_entity.pdbx_description
1 polymer ?
#
loop_
_entity_poly.entity_id
_entity_poly.type
_entity_poly.pdbx_seq_one_letter_code
_entity_poly.pdbx_strand_id
1 'polypeptide(L)'
;SVARIYGMVENIDDNIGRLMELLEHLGLDEDTIIIFTSDHGPAGGRYNAGLRSHKGDVYEGGIRVPYFMRWPKGMPAGFKTDKIASHIDVLPTLLSLCKVDSPSDLRMDGVDLTPLIRGREVEWLDRTLFIQTHRGSRPRQYHNCTAITQRYKWLGYPGTGGQWDFETSSTDPVMELYDLEDDPGEEKEIGGQMPDLVGR
;
A
#
# COMPACT_ATOMS: atom_id res chain seq x y z
N SER A 1 -17.28 -2.52 -19.77
CA SER A 1 -16.98 -1.18 -20.32
C SER A 1 -16.49 -0.28 -19.20
N VAL A 2 -15.75 0.78 -19.52
CA VAL A 2 -15.27 1.77 -18.53
C VAL A 2 -16.43 2.40 -17.77
N ALA A 3 -17.54 2.71 -18.44
CA ALA A 3 -18.74 3.27 -17.81
C ALA A 3 -19.29 2.42 -16.65
N ARG A 4 -19.29 1.08 -16.76
CA ARG A 4 -19.74 0.21 -15.65
C ARG A 4 -18.84 0.31 -14.43
N ILE A 5 -17.54 0.55 -14.63
CA ILE A 5 -16.60 0.69 -13.53
C ILE A 5 -16.83 2.00 -12.82
N TYR A 6 -16.99 3.10 -13.55
CA TYR A 6 -17.32 4.37 -12.93
C TYR A 6 -18.68 4.35 -12.22
N GLY A 7 -19.68 3.66 -12.77
CA GLY A 7 -20.93 3.43 -12.03
C GLY A 7 -20.76 2.60 -10.75
N MET A 8 -19.81 1.66 -10.70
CA MET A 8 -19.48 0.95 -9.45
C MET A 8 -18.71 1.82 -8.46
N VAL A 9 -17.84 2.72 -8.95
CA VAL A 9 -17.13 3.69 -8.11
C VAL A 9 -18.13 4.66 -7.48
N GLU A 10 -19.05 5.23 -8.27
CA GLU A 10 -20.15 6.07 -7.79
C GLU A 10 -21.02 5.32 -6.78
N ASN A 11 -21.35 4.05 -7.05
CA ASN A 11 -22.09 3.25 -6.10
C ASN A 11 -21.37 3.06 -4.76
N ILE A 12 -20.04 2.88 -4.75
CA ILE A 12 -19.28 2.79 -3.49
C ILE A 12 -19.30 4.15 -2.77
N ASP A 13 -19.08 5.24 -3.50
CA ASP A 13 -19.09 6.61 -2.97
C ASP A 13 -20.43 6.94 -2.29
N ASP A 14 -21.56 6.69 -2.97
CA ASP A 14 -22.91 6.87 -2.44
C ASP A 14 -23.12 6.09 -1.13
N ASN A 15 -22.62 4.84 -1.06
CA ASN A 15 -22.80 4.01 0.13
C ASN A 15 -21.89 4.45 1.30
N ILE A 16 -20.71 5.00 1.03
CA ILE A 16 -19.90 5.66 2.06
C ILE A 16 -20.59 6.92 2.56
N GLY A 17 -21.19 7.73 1.67
CA GLY A 17 -22.00 8.88 2.05
C GLY A 17 -23.15 8.50 2.99
N ARG A 18 -23.92 7.47 2.64
CA ARG A 18 -25.01 6.94 3.49
C ARG A 18 -24.54 6.46 4.85
N LEU A 19 -23.37 5.82 4.92
CA LEU A 19 -22.77 5.40 6.20
C LEU A 19 -22.42 6.62 7.05
N MET A 20 -21.81 7.64 6.46
CA MET A 20 -21.44 8.87 7.16
C MET A 20 -22.67 9.62 7.68
N GLU A 21 -23.71 9.78 6.86
CA GLU A 21 -24.98 10.40 7.26
C GLU A 21 -25.64 9.64 8.42
N LEU A 22 -25.59 8.30 8.40
CA LEU A 22 -26.12 7.48 9.48
C LEU A 22 -25.33 7.69 10.78
N LEU A 23 -24.00 7.74 10.72
CA LEU A 23 -23.17 8.00 11.90
C LEU A 23 -23.45 9.37 12.51
N GLU A 24 -23.66 10.40 11.68
CA GLU A 24 -24.05 11.74 12.12
C GLU A 24 -25.44 11.72 12.77
N HIS A 25 -26.42 11.09 12.13
CA HIS A 25 -27.78 10.97 12.67
C HIS A 25 -27.82 10.25 14.03
N LEU A 26 -26.96 9.25 14.22
CA LEU A 26 -26.84 8.52 15.48
C LEU A 26 -25.99 9.26 16.53
N GLY A 27 -25.36 10.39 16.19
CA GLY A 27 -24.44 11.13 17.06
C GLY A 27 -23.15 10.36 17.37
N LEU A 28 -22.71 9.49 16.45
CA LEU A 28 -21.53 8.62 16.60
C LEU A 28 -20.35 9.08 15.74
N ASP A 29 -20.54 10.05 14.85
CA ASP A 29 -19.58 10.44 13.81
C ASP A 29 -18.26 11.00 14.37
N GLU A 30 -18.32 11.74 15.48
CA GLU A 30 -17.16 12.35 16.14
C GLU A 30 -16.22 11.30 16.72
N ASP A 31 -16.75 10.21 17.30
CA ASP A 31 -15.99 9.16 17.99
C ASP A 31 -15.89 7.85 17.19
N THR A 32 -16.10 7.92 15.88
CA THR A 32 -15.93 6.79 14.96
C THR A 32 -14.70 6.98 14.09
N ILE A 33 -13.85 5.95 14.05
CA ILE A 33 -12.73 5.86 13.10
C ILE A 33 -13.25 5.19 11.82
N ILE A 34 -13.15 5.89 10.69
CA ILE A 34 -13.44 5.35 9.36
C ILE A 34 -12.11 5.26 8.61
N ILE A 35 -11.79 4.07 8.08
CA ILE A 35 -10.67 3.84 7.17
C ILE A 35 -11.23 3.38 5.83
N PHE A 36 -10.92 4.11 4.77
CA PHE A 36 -11.20 3.73 3.39
C PHE A 36 -9.89 3.35 2.70
N THR A 37 -9.85 2.15 2.12
CA THR A 37 -8.68 1.65 1.39
C THR A 37 -9.10 0.66 0.31
N SER A 38 -8.15 0.23 -0.52
CA SER A 38 -8.28 -0.94 -1.37
C SER A 38 -7.32 -2.05 -0.92
N ASP A 39 -7.56 -3.28 -1.37
CA ASP A 39 -6.73 -4.46 -1.11
C ASP A 39 -5.56 -4.59 -2.10
N HIS A 40 -5.69 -4.03 -3.31
CA HIS A 40 -4.68 -4.03 -4.35
C HIS A 40 -4.95 -2.95 -5.42
N GLY A 41 -4.01 -2.73 -6.34
CA GLY A 41 -4.20 -1.90 -7.52
C GLY A 41 -5.37 -2.34 -8.44
N PRO A 42 -5.78 -1.54 -9.44
CA PRO A 42 -6.92 -1.91 -10.27
C PRO A 42 -6.63 -3.17 -11.09
N ALA A 43 -7.66 -3.94 -11.49
CA ALA A 43 -7.42 -5.03 -12.45
C ALA A 43 -7.29 -4.49 -13.90
N GLY A 44 -6.24 -4.88 -14.61
CA GLY A 44 -6.00 -4.48 -16.00
C GLY A 44 -5.63 -2.99 -16.17
N GLY A 45 -5.52 -2.54 -17.42
CA GLY A 45 -5.11 -1.16 -17.79
C GLY A 45 -6.18 -0.11 -17.50
N ARG A 46 -6.43 0.17 -16.22
CA ARG A 46 -7.33 1.23 -15.74
C ARG A 46 -6.51 2.37 -15.16
N TYR A 47 -7.15 3.50 -14.92
CA TYR A 47 -6.52 4.62 -14.23
C TYR A 47 -6.00 4.16 -12.86
N ASN A 48 -4.69 4.34 -12.65
CA ASN A 48 -3.95 4.01 -11.43
C ASN A 48 -3.00 5.17 -11.06
N ALA A 49 -3.35 6.41 -11.43
CA ALA A 49 -2.55 7.61 -11.22
C ALA A 49 -1.19 7.64 -11.96
N GLY A 50 -1.05 6.92 -13.07
CA GLY A 50 0.19 6.90 -13.87
C GLY A 50 1.26 5.98 -13.30
N LEU A 51 0.92 5.17 -12.29
CA LEU A 51 1.84 4.19 -11.71
C LEU A 51 2.02 3.00 -12.65
N ARG A 52 3.14 2.29 -12.55
CA ARG A 52 3.41 1.13 -13.40
C ARG A 52 2.60 -0.11 -12.99
N SER A 53 2.07 -0.80 -13.99
CA SER A 53 1.35 -2.06 -13.85
C SER A 53 0.09 -1.99 -12.98
N HIS A 54 -0.43 -3.14 -12.55
CA HIS A 54 -1.76 -3.25 -11.98
C HIS A 54 -1.90 -4.48 -11.07
N LYS A 55 -3.14 -4.83 -10.66
CA LYS A 55 -3.42 -5.96 -9.76
C LYS A 55 -2.60 -7.20 -10.11
N GLY A 56 -1.90 -7.73 -9.12
CA GLY A 56 -1.16 -8.98 -9.19
C GLY A 56 0.32 -8.82 -9.49
N ASP A 57 0.78 -7.59 -9.76
CA ASP A 57 2.19 -7.20 -9.88
C ASP A 57 2.72 -6.54 -8.59
N VAL A 58 4.04 -6.49 -8.43
CA VAL A 58 4.72 -5.76 -7.32
C VAL A 58 5.14 -4.33 -7.67
N TYR A 59 4.89 -3.89 -8.91
CA TYR A 59 5.03 -2.47 -9.30
C TYR A 59 4.01 -1.59 -8.56
N GLU A 60 4.29 -0.29 -8.43
CA GLU A 60 3.52 0.68 -7.66
C GLU A 60 2.03 0.64 -8.02
N GLY A 61 1.67 0.49 -9.30
CA GLY A 61 0.28 0.42 -9.73
C GLY A 61 -0.45 -0.86 -9.30
N GLY A 62 0.27 -1.89 -8.83
CA GLY A 62 -0.29 -3.11 -8.26
C GLY A 62 -0.44 -3.10 -6.74
N ILE A 63 0.39 -2.33 -6.03
CA ILE A 63 0.51 -2.39 -4.56
C ILE A 63 0.20 -1.07 -3.84
N ARG A 64 0.33 0.08 -4.51
CA ARG A 64 0.02 1.39 -3.93
C ARG A 64 -1.44 1.73 -4.17
N VAL A 65 -2.18 1.83 -3.07
CA VAL A 65 -3.63 2.00 -3.04
C VAL A 65 -4.01 3.29 -2.30
N PRO A 66 -5.21 3.85 -2.55
CA PRO A 66 -5.71 4.95 -1.72
C PRO A 66 -5.84 4.49 -0.26
N TYR A 67 -5.49 5.37 0.67
CA TYR A 67 -5.74 5.20 2.10
C TYR A 67 -6.23 6.53 2.67
N PHE A 68 -7.46 6.54 3.17
CA PHE A 68 -8.04 7.68 3.87
C PHE A 68 -8.49 7.24 5.26
N MET A 69 -8.21 8.06 6.25
CA MET A 69 -8.70 7.89 7.60
C MET A 69 -9.50 9.14 8.01
N ARG A 70 -10.61 8.96 8.71
CA ARG A 70 -11.41 10.04 9.30
C ARG A 70 -11.70 9.69 10.76
N TRP A 71 -11.41 10.63 11.66
CA TRP A 71 -11.80 10.56 13.07
C TRP A 71 -11.83 11.98 13.66
N PRO A 72 -12.98 12.68 13.63
CA PRO A 72 -13.05 14.11 13.94
C PRO A 72 -12.54 14.46 15.34
N LYS A 73 -12.89 13.66 16.35
CA LYS A 73 -12.49 13.90 17.75
C LYS A 73 -11.00 13.71 18.01
N GLY A 74 -10.28 12.98 17.16
CA GLY A 74 -8.90 12.57 17.46
C GLY A 74 -7.87 12.80 16.36
N MET A 75 -8.27 13.31 15.20
CA MET A 75 -7.38 13.58 14.07
C MET A 75 -7.66 14.95 13.43
N PRO A 76 -6.62 15.77 13.15
CA PRO A 76 -6.82 17.02 12.43
C PRO A 76 -7.35 16.78 11.01
N ALA A 77 -8.38 17.55 10.62
CA ALA A 77 -8.93 17.53 9.27
C ALA A 77 -7.89 18.02 8.25
N GLY A 78 -7.88 17.39 7.05
CA GLY A 78 -7.01 17.78 5.95
C GLY A 78 -5.53 17.42 6.13
N PHE A 79 -5.18 16.66 7.17
CA PHE A 79 -3.81 16.17 7.36
C PHE A 79 -3.40 15.23 6.21
N LYS A 80 -2.18 15.42 5.71
CA LYS A 80 -1.55 14.59 4.68
C LYS A 80 -0.12 14.27 5.10
N THR A 81 0.28 13.02 4.90
CA THR A 81 1.65 12.55 5.05
C THR A 81 2.05 11.75 3.82
N ASP A 82 3.33 11.82 3.45
CA ASP A 82 3.97 11.03 2.39
C ASP A 82 4.83 9.89 2.95
N LYS A 83 4.85 9.73 4.28
CA LYS A 83 5.60 8.67 4.95
C LYS A 83 5.08 7.30 4.54
N ILE A 84 6.00 6.41 4.19
CA ILE A 84 5.69 5.05 3.77
C ILE A 84 4.96 4.29 4.88
N ALA A 85 3.84 3.66 4.52
CA ALA A 85 2.99 2.87 5.38
C ALA A 85 2.40 1.69 4.60
N SER A 86 1.89 0.70 5.32
CA SER A 86 1.28 -0.49 4.74
C SER A 86 0.09 -0.97 5.56
N HIS A 87 -0.75 -1.80 4.95
CA HIS A 87 -1.92 -2.42 5.59
C HIS A 87 -1.60 -3.15 6.91
N ILE A 88 -0.37 -3.67 7.07
CA ILE A 88 0.10 -4.30 8.31
C ILE A 88 0.17 -3.32 9.50
N ASP A 89 0.23 -2.02 9.24
CA ASP A 89 0.27 -0.97 10.26
C ASP A 89 -1.13 -0.64 10.82
N VAL A 90 -2.20 -1.08 10.17
CA VAL A 90 -3.58 -0.80 10.59
C VAL A 90 -3.86 -1.39 11.97
N LEU A 91 -3.45 -2.64 12.22
CA LEU A 91 -3.67 -3.30 13.51
C LEU A 91 -3.00 -2.57 14.69
N PRO A 92 -1.67 -2.36 14.71
CA PRO A 92 -1.02 -1.66 15.83
C PRO A 92 -1.54 -0.23 15.99
N THR A 93 -1.89 0.45 14.90
CA THR A 93 -2.50 1.78 14.97
C THR A 93 -3.87 1.75 15.64
N LEU A 94 -4.77 0.84 15.25
CA LEU A 94 -6.09 0.73 15.86
C LEU A 94 -6.02 0.32 17.33
N LEU A 95 -5.10 -0.56 17.72
CA LEU A 95 -4.86 -0.91 19.12
C LEU A 95 -4.50 0.33 19.95
N SER A 96 -3.54 1.14 19.45
CA SER A 96 -3.11 2.39 20.08
C SER A 96 -4.25 3.41 20.20
N LEU A 97 -5.00 3.63 19.11
CA LEU A 97 -6.12 4.58 19.08
C LEU A 97 -7.27 4.18 20.00
N CYS A 98 -7.61 2.88 20.04
CA CYS A 98 -8.65 2.33 20.89
C CYS A 98 -8.19 2.09 22.34
N LYS A 99 -6.92 2.35 22.67
CA LYS A 99 -6.31 2.08 23.98
C LYS A 99 -6.46 0.61 24.41
N VAL A 100 -6.26 -0.29 23.44
CA VAL A 100 -6.28 -1.74 23.65
C VAL A 100 -4.84 -2.22 23.69
N ASP A 101 -4.46 -2.90 24.76
CA ASP A 101 -3.13 -3.50 24.87
C ASP A 101 -2.97 -4.62 23.85
N SER A 102 -1.82 -4.64 23.16
CA SER A 102 -1.44 -5.78 22.33
C SER A 102 -1.16 -7.00 23.22
N PRO A 103 -1.61 -8.21 22.82
CA PRO A 103 -1.11 -9.44 23.42
C PRO A 103 0.42 -9.47 23.38
N SER A 104 1.06 -9.90 24.47
CA SER A 104 2.53 -9.90 24.59
C SER A 104 3.22 -10.94 23.73
N ASP A 105 2.49 -11.96 23.29
CA ASP A 105 2.92 -13.05 22.42
C ASP A 105 2.65 -12.77 20.93
N LEU A 106 1.91 -11.71 20.62
CA LEU A 106 1.61 -11.34 19.24
C LEU A 106 2.76 -10.53 18.63
N ARG A 107 3.54 -11.16 17.76
CA ARG A 107 4.52 -10.47 16.93
C ARG A 107 3.80 -9.79 15.76
N MET A 108 3.95 -8.48 15.64
CA MET A 108 3.44 -7.69 14.52
C MET A 108 4.59 -7.22 13.63
N ASP A 109 4.37 -7.24 12.32
CA ASP A 109 5.31 -6.67 11.33
C ASP A 109 5.07 -5.17 11.08
N GLY A 110 3.87 -4.68 11.43
CA GLY A 110 3.50 -3.28 11.31
C GLY A 110 3.94 -2.43 12.49
N VAL A 111 3.82 -1.11 12.33
CA VAL A 111 4.12 -0.09 13.36
C VAL A 111 2.89 0.77 13.64
N ASP A 112 2.84 1.37 14.83
CA ASP A 112 1.79 2.32 15.19
C ASP A 112 1.97 3.66 14.43
N LEU A 113 1.00 4.02 13.58
CA LEU A 113 0.97 5.27 12.82
C LEU A 113 0.38 6.44 13.62
N THR A 114 -0.11 6.22 14.85
CA THR A 114 -0.67 7.27 15.73
C THR A 114 0.21 8.52 15.83
N PRO A 115 1.57 8.40 15.93
CA PRO A 115 2.44 9.57 15.95
C PRO A 115 2.33 10.44 14.67
N LEU A 116 2.15 9.83 13.49
CA LEU A 116 1.99 10.54 12.23
C LEU A 116 0.61 11.20 12.13
N ILE A 117 -0.46 10.43 12.34
CA ILE A 117 -1.83 10.90 12.06
C ILE A 117 -2.29 12.02 13.00
N ARG A 118 -1.65 12.20 14.17
CA ARG A 118 -1.97 13.30 15.09
C ARG A 118 -1.47 14.68 14.63
N GLY A 119 -0.86 14.77 13.45
CA GLY A 119 -0.43 16.04 12.85
C GLY A 119 0.69 16.74 13.62
N ARG A 120 1.49 15.97 14.35
CA ARG A 120 2.68 16.47 15.05
C ARG A 120 3.90 16.13 14.22
N GLU A 121 4.88 17.03 14.23
CA GLU A 121 6.19 16.70 13.70
C GLU A 121 6.78 15.60 14.58
N VAL A 122 7.06 14.46 13.96
CA VAL A 122 7.64 13.30 14.62
C VAL A 122 8.85 12.84 13.82
N GLU A 123 9.91 12.51 14.53
CA GLU A 123 11.02 11.79 13.94
C GLU A 123 10.51 10.40 13.54
N TRP A 124 10.33 10.21 12.23
CA TRP A 124 9.83 8.95 11.69
C TRP A 124 11.00 8.13 11.20
N LEU A 125 11.17 6.93 11.78
CA LEU A 125 12.27 6.05 11.43
C LEU A 125 12.08 5.50 10.01
N ASP A 126 13.17 5.48 9.26
CA ASP A 126 13.24 4.74 8.02
C ASP A 126 12.94 3.25 8.28
N ARG A 127 12.18 2.66 7.36
CA ARG A 127 11.79 1.26 7.41
C ARG A 127 11.78 0.68 6.01
N THR A 128 11.88 -0.64 5.97
CA THR A 128 11.72 -1.42 4.74
C THR A 128 10.43 -2.23 4.82
N LEU A 129 9.58 -2.09 3.83
CA LEU A 129 8.42 -2.93 3.62
C LEU A 129 8.76 -4.05 2.64
N PHE A 130 8.33 -5.26 2.96
CA PHE A 130 8.45 -6.41 2.08
C PHE A 130 7.07 -6.80 1.58
N ILE A 131 6.90 -6.86 0.25
CA ILE A 131 5.64 -7.25 -0.38
C ILE A 131 5.91 -8.35 -1.38
N GLN A 132 5.03 -9.36 -1.40
CA GLN A 132 5.09 -10.46 -2.34
C GLN A 132 3.71 -10.73 -2.93
N THR A 133 3.66 -11.03 -4.22
CA THR A 133 2.50 -11.64 -4.88
C THR A 133 2.87 -13.05 -5.34
N HIS A 134 2.11 -14.04 -4.88
CA HIS A 134 2.42 -15.44 -5.13
C HIS A 134 1.13 -16.21 -5.39
N ARG A 135 1.13 -17.03 -6.46
CA ARG A 135 0.00 -17.90 -6.83
C ARG A 135 0.38 -19.37 -6.94
N GLY A 136 1.56 -19.74 -6.44
CA GLY A 136 2.04 -21.11 -6.48
C GLY A 136 1.88 -21.87 -5.16
N SER A 137 2.29 -23.14 -5.18
CA SER A 137 2.34 -23.99 -3.98
C SER A 137 3.62 -23.83 -3.14
N ARG A 138 4.67 -23.16 -3.66
CA ARG A 138 5.96 -22.98 -2.98
C ARG A 138 6.59 -21.63 -3.30
N PRO A 139 7.20 -20.93 -2.32
CA PRO A 139 7.87 -19.67 -2.58
C PRO A 139 9.02 -19.85 -3.57
N ARG A 140 9.16 -18.91 -4.49
CA ARG A 140 10.27 -18.81 -5.43
C ARG A 140 11.07 -17.55 -5.12
N GLN A 141 12.37 -17.74 -4.90
CA GLN A 141 13.27 -16.65 -4.54
C GLN A 141 13.25 -15.58 -5.65
N TYR A 142 13.08 -14.33 -5.25
CA TYR A 142 13.07 -13.15 -6.13
C TYR A 142 11.94 -13.07 -7.16
N HIS A 143 10.97 -13.99 -7.14
CA HIS A 143 9.80 -13.87 -8.00
C HIS A 143 8.74 -13.01 -7.32
N ASN A 144 8.31 -11.95 -8.01
CA ASN A 144 7.17 -11.13 -7.62
C ASN A 144 7.27 -10.64 -6.17
N CYS A 145 8.43 -10.11 -5.82
CA CYS A 145 8.69 -9.57 -4.49
C CYS A 145 9.34 -8.20 -4.59
N THR A 146 9.18 -7.40 -3.56
CA THR A 146 9.81 -6.09 -3.47
C THR A 146 10.18 -5.76 -2.02
N ALA A 147 11.30 -5.04 -1.88
CA ALA A 147 11.74 -4.36 -0.67
C ALA A 147 11.65 -2.85 -0.94
N ILE A 148 10.88 -2.13 -0.13
CA ILE A 148 10.53 -0.72 -0.35
C ILE A 148 10.91 0.09 0.87
N THR A 149 11.76 1.08 0.68
CA THR A 149 12.03 2.15 1.65
C THR A 149 11.27 3.41 1.24
N GLN A 150 11.37 4.50 2.01
CA GLN A 150 10.74 5.77 1.62
C GLN A 150 11.12 6.21 0.21
N ARG A 151 12.39 6.03 -0.15
CA ARG A 151 12.96 6.52 -1.42
C ARG A 151 13.19 5.42 -2.44
N TYR A 152 13.72 4.28 -2.02
CA TYR A 152 14.16 3.25 -2.97
C TYR A 152 13.27 2.04 -2.94
N LYS A 153 13.02 1.49 -4.12
CA LYS A 153 12.31 0.24 -4.31
C LYS A 153 13.15 -0.72 -5.13
N TRP A 154 13.51 -1.82 -4.50
CA TRP A 154 14.09 -2.97 -5.17
C TRP A 154 13.00 -3.99 -5.41
N LEU A 155 12.97 -4.59 -6.59
CA LEU A 155 11.99 -5.62 -6.91
C LEU A 155 12.57 -6.69 -7.83
N GLY A 156 12.10 -7.91 -7.60
CA GLY A 156 12.24 -9.01 -8.53
C GLY A 156 10.90 -9.27 -9.18
N TYR A 157 10.81 -9.00 -10.48
CA TYR A 157 9.60 -9.21 -11.28
C TYR A 157 9.88 -10.29 -12.33
N PRO A 158 8.89 -11.12 -12.69
CA PRO A 158 9.19 -12.25 -13.53
C PRO A 158 9.71 -11.75 -14.86
N GLY A 159 10.86 -12.30 -15.27
CA GLY A 159 11.42 -12.18 -16.62
C GLY A 159 10.54 -12.86 -17.68
N THR A 160 9.22 -12.82 -17.52
CA THR A 160 8.21 -13.49 -18.36
C THR A 160 7.71 -12.61 -19.49
N GLY A 161 8.21 -11.37 -19.65
CA GLY A 161 7.75 -10.45 -20.69
C GLY A 161 6.25 -10.15 -20.63
N GLY A 162 5.66 -10.16 -19.42
CA GLY A 162 4.23 -9.91 -19.21
C GLY A 162 3.32 -11.14 -19.20
N GLN A 163 3.87 -12.36 -19.09
CA GLN A 163 3.06 -13.56 -18.87
C GLN A 163 2.80 -13.80 -17.37
N TRP A 164 1.54 -14.11 -17.05
CA TRP A 164 0.99 -14.29 -15.69
C TRP A 164 1.21 -15.69 -15.09
N ASP A 165 1.97 -16.55 -15.76
CA ASP A 165 2.24 -17.91 -15.30
C ASP A 165 3.53 -17.96 -14.46
N PHE A 166 3.35 -17.91 -13.14
CA PHE A 166 4.44 -17.89 -12.17
C PHE A 166 4.93 -19.28 -11.76
N GLU A 167 4.14 -20.33 -12.00
CA GLU A 167 4.51 -21.70 -11.64
C GLU A 167 5.32 -22.39 -12.74
N THR A 168 4.99 -22.16 -14.01
CA THR A 168 5.67 -22.84 -15.14
C THR A 168 6.84 -22.07 -15.71
N SER A 169 7.02 -20.80 -15.34
CA SER A 169 8.12 -20.00 -15.84
C SER A 169 9.47 -20.54 -15.39
N SER A 170 10.27 -21.04 -16.34
CA SER A 170 11.68 -21.39 -16.15
C SER A 170 12.63 -20.19 -16.31
N THR A 171 12.09 -18.97 -16.50
CA THR A 171 12.91 -17.76 -16.60
C THR A 171 13.28 -17.22 -15.23
N ASP A 172 14.55 -16.83 -15.11
CA ASP A 172 15.04 -16.14 -13.94
C ASP A 172 14.36 -14.77 -13.80
N PRO A 173 14.11 -14.30 -12.57
CA PRO A 173 13.52 -12.98 -12.34
C PRO A 173 14.48 -11.88 -12.80
N VAL A 174 13.91 -10.80 -13.31
CA VAL A 174 14.65 -9.57 -13.58
C VAL A 174 14.63 -8.74 -12.31
N MET A 175 15.82 -8.31 -11.90
CA MET A 175 16.01 -7.47 -10.73
C MET A 175 16.08 -6.02 -11.18
N GLU A 176 15.25 -5.17 -10.58
CA GLU A 176 15.13 -3.76 -10.91
C GLU A 176 15.21 -2.93 -9.62
N LEU A 177 15.83 -1.75 -9.71
CA LEU A 177 15.85 -0.75 -8.64
C LEU A 177 15.32 0.58 -9.17
N TYR A 178 14.44 1.22 -8.40
CA TYR A 178 13.84 2.52 -8.70
C TYR A 178 14.00 3.50 -7.53
N ASP A 179 14.10 4.78 -7.86
CA ASP A 179 14.00 5.91 -6.92
C ASP A 179 12.57 6.47 -6.97
N LEU A 180 11.74 6.13 -5.99
CA LEU A 180 10.33 6.50 -5.93
C LEU A 180 10.07 7.98 -5.61
N GLU A 181 11.05 8.73 -5.10
CA GLU A 181 10.90 10.17 -4.89
C GLU A 181 10.98 10.91 -6.22
N ASP A 182 11.90 10.51 -7.09
CA ASP A 182 12.11 11.12 -8.41
C ASP A 182 11.28 10.43 -9.52
N ASP A 183 10.98 9.15 -9.37
CA ASP A 183 10.31 8.28 -10.35
C ASP A 183 9.26 7.36 -9.70
N PRO A 184 8.13 7.91 -9.22
CA PRO A 184 7.04 7.10 -8.65
C PRO A 184 6.34 6.21 -9.70
N GLY A 185 6.57 6.47 -10.98
CA GLY A 185 6.06 5.68 -12.09
C GLY A 185 6.90 4.44 -12.41
N GLU A 186 8.09 4.29 -11.81
CA GLU A 186 9.03 3.20 -12.08
C GLU A 186 9.38 3.10 -13.59
N GLU A 187 9.62 4.24 -14.23
CA GLU A 187 9.98 4.34 -15.65
C GLU A 187 11.49 4.20 -15.91
N LYS A 188 12.33 4.52 -14.92
CA LYS A 188 13.79 4.57 -15.06
C LYS A 188 14.48 3.65 -14.06
N GLU A 189 14.88 2.48 -14.55
CA GLU A 189 15.70 1.53 -13.80
C GLU A 189 17.11 2.12 -13.52
N ILE A 190 17.58 2.01 -12.27
CA ILE A 190 18.85 2.59 -11.80
C ILE A 190 19.79 1.58 -11.11
N GLY A 191 19.48 0.29 -11.10
CA GLY A 191 20.25 -0.74 -10.40
C GLY A 191 21.70 -0.84 -10.86
N GLY A 192 21.93 -0.71 -12.17
CA GLY A 192 23.30 -0.66 -12.73
C GLY A 192 24.13 0.55 -12.28
N GLN A 193 23.47 1.62 -11.80
CA GLN A 193 24.11 2.84 -11.31
C GLN A 193 24.36 2.78 -9.78
N MET A 194 23.69 1.87 -9.06
CA MET A 194 23.75 1.76 -7.60
C MET A 194 23.97 0.30 -7.13
N PRO A 195 25.06 -0.37 -7.54
CA PRO A 195 25.29 -1.78 -7.25
C PRO A 195 25.37 -2.09 -5.75
N ASP A 196 25.94 -1.17 -4.95
CA ASP A 196 26.04 -1.32 -3.50
C ASP A 196 24.68 -1.34 -2.81
N LEU A 197 23.69 -0.61 -3.36
CA LEU A 197 22.33 -0.58 -2.81
C LEU A 197 21.57 -1.85 -3.19
N VAL A 198 21.76 -2.35 -4.41
CA VAL A 198 21.18 -3.63 -4.88
C VAL A 198 21.71 -4.82 -4.06
N GLY A 199 22.96 -4.76 -3.60
CA GLY A 199 23.60 -5.84 -2.84
C GLY A 199 23.30 -5.89 -1.34
N ARG A 200 22.59 -4.89 -0.79
CA ARG A 200 22.20 -4.82 0.64
C ARG A 200 20.94 -5.64 0.91
#